data_AF-A0A959KD83-F1
#
_entry.id   AF-A0A959KD83-F1
#
_cell.length_a   1.000
_cell.length_b   1.000
_cell.length_c   1.000
_cell.angle_alpha   90.00
_cell.angle_beta   90.00
_cell.angle_gamma   90.00
#
_symmetry.space_group_name_H-M   'P 1'
#
loop_
_entity.id
_entity.type
_entity.pdbx_description
1 polymer ?
#
loop_
_entity_poly.entity_id
_entity_poly.type
_entity_poly.pdbx_seq_one_letter_code
_entity_poly.pdbx_strand_id
1 'polypeptide(L)'
;MNAILISLLWPFIMVSTGQLSSMVDGPVIETREDFGIVIRVEVEFGRKSRGCSDFGVCRFNSDASIMGVLEGNRAIAEATAENGVITNITFLQASMNASTIKTYFSADQFVVGEKFSTVITYEGKQYKLNLKAGKFKLAKSPQGWSWGMSNT
;
A
#
# COMPACT_ATOMS: atom_id res chain seq x y z
N MET A 1 -26.01 43.21 62.74
CA MET A 1 -27.41 43.28 63.20
C MET A 1 -28.29 43.42 61.96
N ASN A 2 -29.35 42.60 61.87
CA ASN A 2 -30.70 42.85 61.31
C ASN A 2 -30.82 43.85 60.13
N ALA A 3 -31.60 43.65 59.08
CA ALA A 3 -32.66 42.71 58.75
C ALA A 3 -33.26 43.17 57.40
N ILE A 4 -33.84 42.24 56.64
CA ILE A 4 -35.10 42.35 55.87
C ILE A 4 -35.27 43.56 54.91
N LEU A 5 -35.47 43.31 53.61
CA LEU A 5 -36.80 43.51 53.00
C LEU A 5 -36.89 42.94 51.57
N ILE A 6 -37.95 42.17 51.38
CA ILE A 6 -38.45 41.58 50.14
C ILE A 6 -39.40 42.59 49.48
N SER A 7 -39.30 42.79 48.16
CA SER A 7 -40.42 43.15 47.27
C SER A 7 -39.91 43.06 45.83
N LEU A 8 -40.19 41.96 45.11
CA LEU A 8 -41.36 41.76 44.25
C LEU A 8 -41.52 42.87 43.20
N LEU A 9 -41.17 42.56 41.95
CA LEU A 9 -41.93 42.87 40.72
C LEU A 9 -41.26 42.17 39.52
N TRP A 10 -41.81 41.01 39.17
CA TRP A 10 -41.73 40.38 37.84
C TRP A 10 -42.84 41.00 36.95
N PRO A 11 -42.96 40.71 35.63
CA PRO A 11 -41.97 40.22 34.66
C PRO A 11 -41.95 41.08 33.37
N PHE A 12 -40.89 41.01 32.56
CA PHE A 12 -41.10 40.98 31.11
C PHE A 12 -40.10 40.02 30.46
N ILE A 13 -40.72 39.10 29.74
CA ILE A 13 -40.15 37.97 29.04
C ILE A 13 -39.47 38.48 27.77
N MET A 14 -38.19 38.17 27.59
CA MET A 14 -37.67 37.90 26.26
C MET A 14 -36.97 36.55 26.29
N VAL A 15 -37.73 35.53 25.90
CA VAL A 15 -37.20 34.25 25.42
C VAL A 15 -36.50 34.57 24.10
N SER A 16 -35.18 34.68 24.13
CA SER A 16 -34.36 34.45 22.94
C SER A 16 -33.84 33.02 23.05
N THR A 17 -34.38 32.15 22.21
CA THR A 17 -33.95 30.78 22.00
C THR A 17 -32.52 30.73 21.47
N GLY A 18 -31.55 30.83 22.39
CA GLY A 18 -30.19 30.36 22.16
C GLY A 18 -30.18 28.85 22.31
N GLN A 19 -30.51 28.16 21.22
CA GLN A 19 -30.57 26.70 21.15
C GLN A 19 -29.19 26.11 21.50
N LEU A 20 -29.11 25.43 22.66
CA LEU A 20 -28.10 24.42 22.91
C LEU A 20 -28.32 23.30 21.89
N SER A 21 -27.51 23.25 20.84
CA SER A 21 -27.31 22.01 20.10
C SER A 21 -26.17 21.25 20.75
N SER A 22 -26.56 20.31 21.59
CA SER A 22 -25.89 19.03 21.75
C SER A 22 -25.63 18.42 20.38
N MET A 23 -24.38 18.30 19.96
CA MET A 23 -23.94 17.43 18.88
C MET A 23 -22.80 16.59 19.46
N VAL A 24 -23.13 15.45 20.07
CA VAL A 24 -23.18 14.13 19.40
C VAL A 24 -21.79 13.75 18.94
N ASP A 25 -21.13 12.92 19.76
CA ASP A 25 -20.14 11.94 19.32
C ASP A 25 -20.72 11.14 18.14
N GLY A 26 -20.44 11.62 16.93
CA GLY A 26 -20.49 10.78 15.74
C GLY A 26 -19.15 10.07 15.61
N PRO A 27 -19.11 8.81 15.15
CA PRO A 27 -17.84 8.22 14.76
C PRO A 27 -17.27 9.11 13.65
N VAL A 28 -16.10 9.68 13.91
CA VAL A 28 -15.25 10.22 12.85
C VAL A 28 -14.94 9.03 11.96
N ILE A 29 -15.74 8.87 10.90
CA ILE A 29 -15.32 8.09 9.74
C ILE A 29 -14.16 8.92 9.20
N GLU A 30 -12.94 8.58 9.63
CA GLU A 30 -11.74 8.94 8.91
C GLU A 30 -11.94 8.42 7.49
N THR A 31 -12.42 9.27 6.60
CA THR A 31 -12.06 9.17 5.19
C THR A 31 -10.56 9.40 5.16
N ARG A 32 -9.80 8.35 5.49
CA ARG A 32 -8.41 8.24 5.09
C ARG A 32 -8.45 8.34 3.58
N GLU A 33 -8.07 9.50 3.07
CA GLU A 33 -7.47 9.57 1.75
C GLU A 33 -6.38 8.50 1.75
N ASP A 34 -6.66 7.40 1.05
CA ASP A 34 -5.76 6.26 0.95
C ASP A 34 -4.65 6.71 -0.01
N PHE A 35 -3.76 7.58 0.49
CA PHE A 35 -2.50 7.87 -0.16
C PHE A 35 -1.81 6.52 -0.30
N GLY A 36 -1.75 6.00 -1.53
CA GLY A 36 -1.17 4.69 -1.80
C GLY A 36 0.18 4.58 -1.12
N ILE A 37 0.34 3.59 -0.24
CA ILE A 37 1.57 3.44 0.51
C ILE A 37 2.62 2.78 -0.36
N VAL A 38 3.89 3.15 -0.20
CA VAL A 38 5.01 2.54 -0.91
C VAL A 38 5.75 1.61 0.03
N ILE A 39 5.78 0.32 -0.29
CA ILE A 39 6.41 -0.73 0.49
C ILE A 39 7.66 -1.19 -0.25
N ARG A 40 8.82 -1.15 0.39
CA ARG A 40 10.03 -1.76 -0.17
C ARG A 40 9.97 -3.28 0.04
N VAL A 41 10.23 -4.03 -1.03
CA VAL A 41 10.09 -5.50 -1.05
C VAL A 41 11.28 -6.17 -1.74
N GLU A 42 11.60 -7.39 -1.32
CA GLU A 42 12.41 -8.35 -2.08
C GLU A 42 11.52 -9.14 -3.02
N VAL A 43 11.98 -9.31 -4.26
CA VAL A 43 11.38 -10.24 -5.20
C VAL A 43 12.44 -11.24 -5.63
N GLU A 44 12.17 -12.52 -5.37
CA GLU A 44 12.99 -13.62 -5.87
C GLU A 44 12.36 -14.16 -7.15
N PHE A 45 13.16 -14.25 -8.22
CA PHE A 45 12.74 -14.80 -9.50
C PHE A 45 13.23 -16.23 -9.70
N GLY A 46 12.40 -17.04 -10.32
CA GLY A 46 12.77 -18.42 -10.54
C GLY A 46 11.96 -19.12 -11.60
N ARG A 47 12.09 -20.45 -11.59
CA ARG A 47 11.45 -21.38 -12.51
C ARG A 47 11.23 -22.70 -11.78
N LYS A 48 10.40 -23.57 -12.36
CA LYS A 48 10.08 -24.87 -11.78
C LYS A 48 11.30 -25.71 -11.38
N SER A 49 12.36 -25.69 -12.18
CA SER A 49 13.62 -26.41 -11.90
C SER A 49 14.40 -25.91 -10.67
N ARG A 50 13.97 -24.79 -10.05
CA ARG A 50 14.61 -24.17 -8.87
C ARG A 50 13.66 -24.10 -7.66
N GLY A 51 12.56 -24.86 -7.68
CA GLY A 51 11.62 -24.94 -6.56
C GLY A 51 10.52 -23.88 -6.55
N CYS A 52 10.39 -23.09 -7.62
CA CYS A 52 9.23 -22.24 -7.85
C CYS A 52 8.11 -23.05 -8.49
N SER A 53 6.88 -22.55 -8.44
CA SER A 53 5.76 -23.24 -9.09
C SER A 53 5.89 -23.18 -10.63
N ASP A 54 6.38 -22.06 -11.18
CA ASP A 54 6.68 -21.84 -12.60
C ASP A 54 7.68 -20.66 -12.79
N PHE A 55 7.79 -20.13 -14.01
CA PHE A 55 8.64 -19.02 -14.40
C PHE A 55 8.13 -17.67 -13.87
N GLY A 56 9.01 -16.78 -13.40
CA GLY A 56 8.66 -15.42 -13.00
C GLY A 56 8.90 -15.19 -11.51
N VAL A 57 7.87 -14.74 -10.78
CA VAL A 57 7.96 -14.47 -9.33
C VAL A 57 7.89 -15.77 -8.54
N CYS A 58 8.92 -16.01 -7.71
CA CYS A 58 9.03 -17.17 -6.83
C CYS A 58 8.73 -16.82 -5.38
N ARG A 59 9.26 -15.69 -4.90
CA ARG A 59 8.97 -15.14 -3.57
C ARG A 59 8.85 -13.64 -3.62
N PHE A 60 8.07 -13.11 -2.69
CA PHE A 60 7.82 -11.68 -2.55
C PHE A 60 7.71 -11.37 -1.05
N ASN A 61 8.67 -10.61 -0.51
CA ASN A 61 8.81 -10.38 0.93
C ASN A 61 9.00 -8.88 1.23
N SER A 62 8.45 -8.40 2.34
CA SER A 62 8.52 -7.00 2.79
C SER A 62 9.59 -6.77 3.86
N ASP A 63 10.48 -7.74 4.09
CA ASP A 63 11.49 -7.65 5.15
C ASP A 63 12.39 -6.43 4.95
N ALA A 64 12.38 -5.52 5.91
CA ALA A 64 13.03 -4.21 5.84
C ALA A 64 14.56 -4.25 5.92
N SER A 65 15.16 -5.44 6.00
CA SER A 65 16.61 -5.63 6.16
C SER A 65 17.40 -5.58 4.84
N ILE A 66 16.74 -5.28 3.72
CA ILE A 66 17.35 -5.37 2.39
C ILE A 66 18.11 -4.07 2.07
N MET A 67 19.33 -3.98 2.57
CA MET A 67 20.30 -2.93 2.27
C MET A 67 21.46 -3.53 1.47
N GLY A 68 21.28 -3.75 0.14
CA GLY A 68 22.41 -4.19 -0.69
C GLY A 68 22.07 -4.66 -2.10
N VAL A 69 23.13 -4.92 -2.88
CA VAL A 69 23.04 -5.65 -4.15
C VAL A 69 22.69 -7.10 -3.80
N LEU A 70 21.53 -7.56 -4.26
CA LEU A 70 21.09 -8.91 -3.99
C LEU A 70 21.83 -9.89 -4.89
N GLU A 71 22.39 -10.95 -4.30
CA GLU A 71 23.00 -12.02 -5.08
C GLU A 71 21.93 -12.95 -5.68
N GLY A 72 22.22 -13.46 -6.88
CA GLY A 72 21.37 -14.42 -7.58
C GLY A 72 20.20 -13.78 -8.32
N ASN A 73 19.08 -14.49 -8.39
CA ASN A 73 17.90 -14.09 -9.15
C ASN A 73 16.97 -13.18 -8.34
N ARG A 74 17.47 -12.09 -7.78
CA ARG A 74 16.72 -11.28 -6.81
C ARG A 74 16.69 -9.81 -7.21
N ALA A 75 15.64 -9.11 -6.79
CA ALA A 75 15.47 -7.68 -6.99
C ALA A 75 14.88 -7.01 -5.77
N ILE A 76 15.30 -5.76 -5.55
CA ILE A 76 14.57 -4.81 -4.73
C ILE A 76 13.50 -4.17 -5.60
N ALA A 77 12.28 -4.11 -5.10
CA ALA A 77 11.20 -3.36 -5.71
C ALA A 77 10.46 -2.48 -4.72
N GLU A 78 9.76 -1.49 -5.23
CA GLU A 78 8.84 -0.62 -4.50
C GLU A 78 7.43 -0.97 -4.95
N ALA A 79 6.64 -1.48 -4.02
CA ALA A 79 5.27 -1.92 -4.23
C ALA A 79 4.32 -0.85 -3.71
N THR A 80 3.51 -0.27 -4.59
CA THR A 80 2.44 0.65 -4.20
C THR A 80 1.21 -0.17 -3.82
N ALA A 81 0.64 0.08 -2.65
CA ALA A 81 -0.59 -0.55 -2.21
C ALA A 81 -1.70 0.47 -1.95
N GLU A 82 -2.90 0.13 -2.40
CA GLU A 82 -4.13 0.89 -2.25
C GLU A 82 -5.21 -0.06 -1.71
N ASN A 83 -5.97 0.35 -0.69
CA ASN A 83 -7.02 -0.46 -0.07
C ASN A 83 -6.57 -1.88 0.35
N GLY A 84 -5.33 -2.00 0.84
CA GLY A 84 -4.76 -3.30 1.27
C GLY A 84 -4.38 -4.25 0.11
N VAL A 85 -4.36 -3.77 -1.13
CA VAL A 85 -3.98 -4.53 -2.32
C VAL A 85 -2.82 -3.84 -3.00
N ILE A 86 -1.78 -4.58 -3.36
CA ILE A 86 -0.69 -4.04 -4.16
C ILE A 86 -1.23 -3.76 -5.57
N THR A 87 -1.04 -2.55 -6.07
CA THR A 87 -1.53 -2.08 -7.38
C THR A 87 -0.40 -1.82 -8.38
N ASN A 88 0.81 -1.52 -7.91
CA ASN A 88 1.97 -1.24 -8.76
C ASN A 88 3.23 -1.84 -8.14
N ILE A 89 4.17 -2.29 -8.97
CA ILE A 89 5.49 -2.71 -8.53
C ILE A 89 6.56 -2.07 -9.44
N THR A 90 7.50 -1.37 -8.82
CA THR A 90 8.65 -0.73 -9.47
C THR A 90 9.94 -1.43 -9.09
N PHE A 91 10.57 -2.12 -10.02
CA PHE A 91 11.82 -2.83 -9.83
C PHE A 91 12.99 -1.86 -9.93
N LEU A 92 13.81 -1.83 -8.88
CA LEU A 92 15.04 -1.05 -8.84
C LEU A 92 16.10 -1.80 -9.65
N GLN A 93 16.32 -1.38 -10.91
CA GLN A 93 17.19 -2.12 -11.84
C GLN A 93 18.62 -2.30 -11.31
N ALA A 94 19.14 -1.32 -10.57
CA ALA A 94 20.47 -1.36 -9.96
C ALA A 94 20.64 -2.47 -8.91
N SER A 95 19.55 -3.05 -8.39
CA SER A 95 19.58 -4.17 -7.44
C SER A 95 19.75 -5.54 -8.11
N MET A 96 19.65 -5.61 -9.45
CA MET A 96 19.66 -6.83 -10.23
C MET A 96 20.96 -6.98 -11.03
N ASN A 97 21.46 -8.21 -11.13
CA ASN A 97 22.52 -8.53 -12.08
C ASN A 97 21.99 -8.68 -13.53
N ALA A 98 22.89 -8.56 -14.50
CA ALA A 98 22.57 -8.63 -15.93
C ALA A 98 21.91 -9.97 -16.34
N SER A 99 22.24 -11.07 -15.66
CA SER A 99 21.66 -12.39 -15.94
C SER A 99 20.18 -12.45 -15.56
N THR A 100 19.82 -11.88 -14.41
CA THR A 100 18.45 -11.77 -13.93
C THR A 100 17.62 -10.93 -14.88
N ILE A 101 18.16 -9.77 -15.27
CA ILE A 101 17.55 -8.90 -16.27
C ILE A 101 17.30 -9.68 -17.56
N LYS A 102 18.34 -10.26 -18.17
CA LYS A 102 18.21 -10.96 -19.46
C LYS A 102 17.22 -12.13 -19.41
N THR A 103 17.13 -12.80 -18.27
CA THR A 103 16.29 -13.99 -18.12
C THR A 103 14.82 -13.61 -17.91
N TYR A 104 14.53 -12.72 -16.96
CA TYR A 104 13.17 -12.45 -16.50
C TYR A 104 12.55 -11.17 -17.10
N PHE A 105 13.37 -10.32 -17.71
CA PHE A 105 12.98 -9.06 -18.31
C PHE A 105 13.37 -9.06 -19.79
N SER A 106 12.40 -9.27 -20.67
CA SER A 106 12.61 -9.29 -22.12
C SER A 106 12.25 -7.94 -22.72
N ALA A 107 13.26 -7.16 -23.12
CA ALA A 107 13.17 -5.82 -23.74
C ALA A 107 12.41 -4.76 -22.91
N ASP A 108 11.09 -4.88 -22.86
CA ASP A 108 10.14 -4.00 -22.17
C ASP A 108 9.08 -4.77 -21.39
N GLN A 109 9.28 -6.08 -21.17
CA GLN A 109 8.29 -6.96 -20.56
C GLN A 109 8.86 -7.79 -19.41
N PHE A 110 8.09 -7.89 -18.34
CA PHE A 110 8.27 -8.86 -17.28
C PHE A 110 7.34 -10.05 -17.52
N VAL A 111 7.85 -11.28 -17.43
CA VAL A 111 7.09 -12.49 -17.76
C VAL A 111 6.82 -13.33 -16.52
N VAL A 112 5.55 -13.67 -16.29
CA VAL A 112 5.11 -14.59 -15.24
C VAL A 112 4.38 -15.76 -15.91
N GLY A 113 4.90 -16.97 -15.74
CA GLY A 113 4.38 -18.20 -16.35
C GLY A 113 3.07 -18.68 -15.74
N GLU A 114 2.78 -18.30 -14.49
CA GLU A 114 1.58 -18.72 -13.77
C GLU A 114 1.00 -17.61 -12.88
N LYS A 115 -0.16 -17.88 -12.29
CA LYS A 115 -0.72 -16.99 -11.26
C LYS A 115 0.15 -17.05 -10.01
N PHE A 116 0.64 -15.89 -9.55
CA PHE A 116 1.31 -15.75 -8.27
C PHE A 116 0.41 -14.99 -7.30
N SER A 117 0.25 -15.47 -6.08
CA SER A 117 -0.54 -14.79 -5.05
C SER A 117 0.09 -14.97 -3.68
N THR A 118 0.24 -13.88 -2.95
CA THR A 118 0.79 -13.89 -1.60
C THR A 118 0.22 -12.75 -0.76
N VAL A 119 0.47 -12.82 0.54
CA VAL A 119 0.18 -11.75 1.50
C VAL A 119 1.48 -11.37 2.19
N ILE A 120 1.85 -10.11 2.11
CA ILE A 120 2.97 -9.56 2.88
C ILE A 120 2.45 -8.81 4.09
N THR A 121 3.26 -8.76 5.15
CA THR A 121 2.96 -7.96 6.35
C THR A 121 3.95 -6.82 6.44
N TYR A 122 3.46 -5.59 6.48
CA TYR A 122 4.26 -4.38 6.61
C TYR A 122 3.63 -3.49 7.67
N GLU A 123 4.42 -3.10 8.68
CA GLU A 123 3.95 -2.31 9.84
C GLU A 123 2.70 -2.90 10.53
N GLY A 124 2.64 -4.23 10.66
CA GLY A 124 1.51 -4.94 11.28
C GLY A 124 0.24 -5.01 10.41
N LYS A 125 0.25 -4.44 9.21
CA LYS A 125 -0.84 -4.51 8.23
C LYS A 125 -0.53 -5.52 7.14
N GLN A 126 -1.57 -6.18 6.64
CA GLN A 126 -1.45 -7.17 5.57
C GLN A 126 -1.79 -6.56 4.21
N TYR A 127 -0.96 -6.84 3.20
CA TYR A 127 -1.17 -6.40 1.83
C TYR A 127 -1.17 -7.59 0.88
N LYS A 128 -2.20 -7.66 0.04
CA LYS A 128 -2.40 -8.76 -0.91
C LYS A 128 -1.74 -8.45 -2.23
N LEU A 129 -0.94 -9.38 -2.74
CA LEU A 129 -0.43 -9.37 -4.11
C LEU A 129 -1.14 -10.45 -4.91
N ASN A 130 -1.72 -10.08 -6.04
CA ASN A 130 -2.31 -11.02 -6.99
C ASN A 130 -1.80 -10.72 -8.39
N LEU A 131 -0.86 -11.52 -8.87
CA LEU A 131 -0.33 -11.45 -10.23
C LEU A 131 -0.94 -12.58 -11.05
N LYS A 132 -1.54 -12.23 -12.19
CA LYS A 132 -1.97 -13.22 -13.19
C LYS A 132 -0.75 -13.74 -13.96
N ALA A 133 -0.87 -14.91 -14.59
CA ALA A 133 0.08 -15.33 -15.60
C ALA A 133 0.03 -14.35 -16.79
N GLY A 134 1.17 -14.04 -17.38
CA GLY A 134 1.22 -13.19 -18.57
C GLY A 134 2.52 -12.42 -18.74
N LYS A 135 2.52 -11.54 -19.74
CA LYS A 135 3.60 -10.59 -20.01
C LYS A 135 3.14 -9.20 -19.61
N PHE A 136 3.84 -8.59 -18.67
CA PHE A 136 3.55 -7.28 -18.12
C PHE A 136 4.45 -6.25 -18.78
N LYS A 137 3.85 -5.27 -19.46
CA LYS A 137 4.61 -4.16 -20.04
C LYS A 137 5.21 -3.31 -18.92
N LEU A 138 6.48 -2.98 -19.09
CA LEU A 138 7.25 -2.17 -18.19
C LEU A 138 7.24 -0.73 -18.71
N ALA A 139 6.76 0.18 -17.88
CA ALA A 139 7.09 1.59 -18.02
C ALA A 139 8.49 1.82 -17.46
N LYS A 140 9.30 2.58 -18.20
CA LYS A 140 10.62 3.02 -17.74
C LYS A 140 10.43 4.22 -16.82
N SER A 141 11.07 4.18 -15.66
CA SER A 141 11.17 5.33 -14.74
C SER A 141 12.65 5.65 -14.50
N PRO A 142 12.97 6.85 -13.97
CA PRO A 142 14.33 7.18 -13.54
C PRO A 142 14.87 6.22 -12.47
N GLN A 143 13.99 5.62 -11.66
CA GLN A 143 14.38 4.66 -10.62
C GLN A 143 14.42 3.20 -11.12
N GLY A 144 13.91 2.86 -12.30
CA GLY A 144 13.96 1.50 -12.83
C GLY A 144 12.80 1.15 -13.77
N TRP A 145 12.22 -0.03 -13.59
CA TRP A 145 11.13 -0.55 -14.43
C TRP A 145 9.89 -0.80 -13.59
N SER A 146 8.79 -0.14 -13.92
CA SER A 146 7.52 -0.26 -13.21
C SER A 146 6.47 -0.94 -14.07
N TRP A 147 5.63 -1.78 -13.47
CA TRP A 147 4.35 -2.14 -14.07
C TRP A 147 3.21 -1.87 -13.09
N GLY A 148 2.11 -1.35 -13.63
CA GLY A 148 0.84 -1.34 -12.94
C GLY A 148 0.13 -2.69 -13.12
N MET A 149 -0.48 -3.21 -12.07
CA MET A 149 -1.53 -4.21 -12.19
C MET A 149 -2.75 -3.53 -12.79
N SER A 150 -2.80 -3.48 -14.12
CA SER A 150 -4.02 -3.08 -14.83
C SER A 150 -5.12 -4.04 -14.41
N ASN A 151 -6.15 -3.50 -13.73
CA ASN A 151 -7.43 -4.18 -13.55
C ASN A 151 -8.07 -4.39 -14.93
N THR A 152 -7.66 -5.45 -15.61
CA THR A 152 -8.38 -6.05 -16.74
C THR A 152 -8.75 -7.46 -16.37
#